data_AF-A0AAD3TIH3-F1
#
_entry.id   AF-A0AAD3TIH3-F1
#
_cell.length_a   1.000
_cell.length_b   1.000
_cell.length_c   1.000
_cell.angle_alpha   90.00
_cell.angle_beta   90.00
_cell.angle_gamma   90.00
#
_symmetry.space_group_name_H-M   'P 1'
#
loop_
_entity.id
_entity.type
_entity.pdbx_description
1 polymer ?
#
loop_
_entity_poly.entity_id
_entity_poly.type
_entity_poly.pdbx_seq_one_letter_code
_entity_poly.pdbx_strand_id
1 'polypeptide(L)'
;MESKCPEFSRAKPFLAVIFLQFGLAGMDILSKAALNQGMSNYVLVVYRHAVATLLTAPLAIYFDKKVRPKMSLSIFLKIVLLSLLEPVIDQNLYFLGMKYTTATFAATMVNILPAITFAMAWIFRLEMVKLTSFRSQAKVIGTIATVMGAMIMTLLKGPVLQFFWTKKIHSHDLNNVDISLHEAIKGSIMITIGCFSWAGFVILQAITLKTYPSELSLTAWICLLGTLEGAAVALVMEKGNPSVWSLRWDTKLLAAVYSGVVCSGLAYYIQGIVMKEKGPVFVTAFNPLCMVIVAAMSSFILAEKLHLGRVIGAVVIVIGLYLVIWGKSKDHESPSTTFDEQMAIDEEIRNPTKGVRNCDCGRVNLV
;
A
#
# COMPACT_ATOMS: atom_id res chain seq x y z
N MET A 1 -16.23 25.72 15.03
CA MET A 1 -16.36 25.44 13.59
C MET A 1 -15.24 24.46 13.24
N GLU A 2 -15.43 23.20 12.90
CA GLU A 2 -16.54 22.51 12.22
C GLU A 2 -16.99 21.26 13.00
N SER A 3 -18.31 21.11 13.16
CA SER A 3 -18.94 19.84 13.48
C SER A 3 -18.89 18.94 12.24
N LYS A 4 -17.78 18.22 12.04
CA LYS A 4 -17.74 17.15 11.03
C LYS A 4 -18.63 16.01 11.50
N CYS A 5 -19.62 15.61 10.69
CA CYS A 5 -20.46 14.44 10.98
C CYS A 5 -19.54 13.25 11.35
N PRO A 6 -19.81 12.55 12.46
CA PRO A 6 -18.97 11.44 12.92
C PRO A 6 -18.82 10.32 11.86
N GLU A 7 -19.78 10.19 10.94
CA GLU A 7 -19.68 9.28 9.78
C GLU A 7 -18.60 9.68 8.76
N PHE A 8 -18.49 10.96 8.41
CA PHE A 8 -17.51 11.44 7.42
C PHE A 8 -16.07 11.26 7.92
N SER A 9 -15.84 11.48 9.22
CA SER A 9 -14.53 11.21 9.84
C SER A 9 -14.16 9.73 9.83
N ARG A 10 -15.14 8.81 9.84
CA ARG A 10 -14.94 7.35 9.87
C ARG A 10 -14.75 6.74 8.48
N ALA A 11 -15.38 7.29 7.45
CA ALA A 11 -15.22 6.87 6.06
C ALA A 11 -13.89 7.33 5.44
N LYS A 12 -13.29 8.40 5.98
CA LYS A 12 -12.07 9.02 5.44
C LYS A 12 -10.92 8.04 5.18
N PRO A 13 -10.54 7.11 6.08
CA PRO A 13 -9.44 6.18 5.81
C PRO A 13 -9.76 5.17 4.70
N PHE A 14 -11.02 4.77 4.57
CA PHE A 14 -11.46 3.86 3.50
C PHE A 14 -11.41 4.55 2.14
N LEU A 15 -11.98 5.76 2.04
CA LEU A 15 -11.94 6.57 0.82
C LEU A 15 -10.50 6.89 0.41
N ALA A 16 -9.65 7.20 1.40
CA ALA A 16 -8.24 7.45 1.17
C ALA A 16 -7.53 6.23 0.58
N VAL A 17 -7.69 5.04 1.16
CA VAL A 17 -7.07 3.82 0.62
C VAL A 17 -7.64 3.45 -0.75
N ILE A 18 -8.95 3.57 -0.97
CA ILE A 18 -9.56 3.35 -2.29
C ILE A 18 -8.93 4.27 -3.33
N PHE A 19 -8.78 5.56 -3.02
CA PHE A 19 -8.09 6.52 -3.87
C PHE A 19 -6.64 6.10 -4.16
N LEU A 20 -5.91 5.57 -3.16
CA LEU A 20 -4.58 5.02 -3.38
C LEU A 20 -4.57 3.85 -4.36
N GLN A 21 -5.54 2.94 -4.28
CA GLN A 21 -5.63 1.80 -5.21
C GLN A 21 -5.84 2.23 -6.66
N PHE A 22 -6.65 3.27 -6.90
CA PHE A 22 -6.77 3.87 -8.24
C PHE A 22 -5.45 4.51 -8.71
N GLY A 23 -4.76 5.22 -7.82
CA GLY A 23 -3.46 5.81 -8.09
C GLY A 23 -2.42 4.77 -8.53
N LEU A 24 -2.30 3.69 -7.74
CA LEU A 24 -1.39 2.57 -8.00
C LEU A 24 -1.75 1.84 -9.30
N ALA A 25 -3.04 1.64 -9.59
CA ALA A 25 -3.46 1.01 -10.83
C ALA A 25 -3.04 1.83 -12.07
N GLY A 26 -3.20 3.16 -12.02
CA GLY A 26 -2.71 4.03 -13.09
C GLY A 26 -1.19 3.96 -13.28
N MET A 27 -0.44 3.79 -12.20
CA MET A 27 1.02 3.64 -12.24
C MET A 27 1.42 2.33 -12.91
N ASP A 28 0.74 1.22 -12.64
CA ASP A 28 1.06 -0.07 -13.30
C ASP A 28 0.93 0.03 -14.82
N ILE A 29 -0.13 0.67 -15.30
CA ILE A 29 -0.38 0.89 -16.73
C ILE A 29 0.67 1.80 -17.36
N LEU A 30 0.92 2.98 -16.76
CA LEU A 30 1.87 3.95 -17.30
C LEU A 30 3.31 3.43 -17.24
N SER A 31 3.68 2.76 -16.15
CA SER A 31 5.02 2.17 -16.00
C SER A 31 5.22 1.03 -16.98
N LYS A 32 4.24 0.13 -17.16
CA LYS A 32 4.34 -0.92 -18.17
C LYS A 32 4.49 -0.34 -19.58
N ALA A 33 3.72 0.70 -19.93
CA ALA A 33 3.84 1.38 -21.21
C ALA A 33 5.24 1.98 -21.42
N ALA A 34 5.79 2.67 -20.41
CA ALA A 34 7.13 3.24 -20.46
C ALA A 34 8.25 2.18 -20.54
N LEU A 35 8.13 1.09 -19.77
CA LEU A 35 9.07 -0.04 -19.78
C LEU A 35 9.08 -0.75 -21.14
N ASN A 36 7.91 -0.92 -21.76
CA ASN A 36 7.80 -1.49 -23.12
C ASN A 36 8.44 -0.60 -24.18
N GLN A 37 8.52 0.73 -23.97
CA GLN A 37 9.26 1.68 -24.81
C GLN A 37 10.76 1.78 -24.47
N GLY A 38 11.28 0.82 -23.70
CA GLY A 38 12.69 0.73 -23.36
C GLY A 38 13.14 1.69 -22.25
N MET A 39 12.24 2.19 -21.41
CA MET A 39 12.66 2.91 -20.18
C MET A 39 13.38 1.94 -19.23
N SER A 40 14.50 2.38 -18.65
CA SER A 40 15.15 1.63 -17.57
C SER A 40 14.29 1.72 -16.30
N ASN A 41 14.03 0.58 -15.65
CA ASN A 41 13.31 0.55 -14.37
C ASN A 41 14.07 1.32 -13.28
N TYR A 42 15.41 1.24 -13.27
CA TYR A 42 16.25 1.92 -12.29
C TYR A 42 16.08 3.44 -12.39
N VAL A 43 16.13 3.97 -13.61
CA VAL A 43 15.97 5.40 -13.87
C VAL A 43 14.54 5.87 -13.61
N LEU A 44 13.52 5.06 -13.93
CA LEU A 44 12.12 5.36 -13.61
C LEU A 44 11.92 5.56 -12.10
N VAL A 45 12.46 4.64 -11.29
CA VAL A 45 12.40 4.72 -9.83
C VAL A 45 13.07 6.00 -9.33
N VAL A 46 14.27 6.34 -9.84
CA VAL A 46 14.97 7.57 -9.46
C VAL A 46 14.14 8.81 -9.76
N TYR A 47 13.61 8.95 -10.98
CA TYR A 47 12.80 10.12 -11.34
C TYR A 47 11.50 10.19 -10.55
N ARG A 48 10.84 9.06 -10.33
CA ARG A 48 9.64 8.97 -9.50
C ARG A 48 9.89 9.56 -8.10
N HIS A 49 10.95 9.12 -7.44
CA HIS A 49 11.27 9.61 -6.10
C HIS A 49 11.82 11.04 -6.09
N ALA A 50 12.55 11.45 -7.13
CA ALA A 50 12.99 12.84 -7.27
C ALA A 50 11.80 13.80 -7.36
N VAL A 51 10.81 13.47 -8.21
CA VAL A 51 9.56 14.23 -8.33
C VAL A 51 8.80 14.25 -7.00
N ALA A 52 8.67 13.11 -6.33
CA ALA A 52 8.03 13.02 -5.03
C ALA A 52 8.73 13.89 -3.97
N THR A 53 10.07 13.93 -3.99
CA THR A 53 10.88 14.75 -3.09
C THR A 53 10.67 16.23 -3.35
N LEU A 54 10.70 16.66 -4.61
CA LEU A 54 10.46 18.06 -5.00
C LEU A 54 9.06 18.53 -4.60
N LEU A 55 8.07 17.63 -4.63
CA LEU A 55 6.71 17.92 -4.17
C LEU A 55 6.61 17.97 -2.64
N THR A 56 7.12 16.96 -1.95
CA THR A 56 6.84 16.74 -0.52
C THR A 56 7.78 17.50 0.40
N ALA A 57 9.04 17.73 0.01
CA ALA A 57 10.02 18.46 0.81
C ALA A 57 9.58 19.90 1.15
N PRO A 58 9.15 20.77 0.20
CA PRO A 58 8.71 22.12 0.55
C PRO A 58 7.47 22.11 1.43
N LEU A 59 6.52 21.21 1.16
CA LEU A 59 5.32 21.06 1.99
C LEU A 59 5.68 20.60 3.41
N ALA A 60 6.62 19.65 3.55
CA ALA A 60 7.10 19.20 4.86
C ALA A 60 7.81 20.32 5.63
N ILE A 61 8.62 21.15 4.96
CA ILE A 61 9.30 22.30 5.58
C ILE A 61 8.28 23.33 6.05
N TYR A 62 7.15 23.49 5.35
CA TYR A 62 6.12 24.44 5.72
C TYR A 62 5.20 23.91 6.83
N PHE A 63 4.63 22.72 6.66
CA PHE A 63 3.59 22.17 7.55
C PHE A 63 4.15 21.51 8.81
N ASP A 64 5.27 20.79 8.73
CA ASP A 64 5.80 20.03 9.87
C ASP A 64 6.82 20.82 10.70
N LYS A 65 7.17 22.06 10.31
CA LYS A 65 8.23 22.87 10.96
C LYS A 65 8.14 22.91 12.48
N LYS A 66 6.92 23.00 13.02
CA LYS A 66 6.65 23.15 14.46
C LYS A 66 6.43 21.82 15.20
N VAL A 67 6.16 20.74 14.47
CA VAL A 67 5.75 19.44 15.03
C VAL A 67 6.86 18.39 14.87
N ARG A 68 7.80 18.62 13.96
CA ARG A 68 8.89 17.69 13.62
C ARG A 68 9.80 17.39 14.83
N PRO A 69 9.94 16.12 15.22
CA PRO A 69 10.89 15.71 16.25
C PRO A 69 12.35 15.90 15.81
N LYS A 70 13.27 15.99 16.77
CA LYS A 70 14.70 16.00 16.49
C LYS A 70 15.12 14.67 15.84
N MET A 71 15.91 14.75 14.78
CA MET A 71 16.42 13.57 14.09
C MET A 71 17.53 12.91 14.93
N SER A 72 17.28 11.71 15.44
CA SER A 72 18.31 10.87 16.08
C SER A 72 18.92 9.92 15.05
N LEU A 73 20.13 9.42 15.33
CA LEU A 73 20.79 8.44 14.45
C LEU A 73 19.92 7.18 14.24
N SER A 74 19.24 6.71 15.29
CA SER A 74 18.34 5.55 15.19
C SER A 74 17.15 5.82 14.26
N ILE A 75 16.54 7.01 14.32
CA ILE A 75 15.44 7.37 13.41
C ILE A 75 15.97 7.47 11.99
N PHE A 76 17.10 8.14 11.79
CA PHE A 76 17.72 8.27 10.47
C PHE A 76 18.02 6.91 9.83
N LEU A 77 18.63 5.97 10.57
CA LEU A 77 18.90 4.62 10.09
C LEU A 77 17.62 3.84 9.74
N LYS A 78 16.53 4.02 10.49
CA LYS A 78 15.22 3.45 10.13
C LYS A 78 14.71 4.02 8.81
N ILE A 79 14.90 5.32 8.56
CA ILE A 79 14.46 5.97 7.31
C ILE A 79 15.31 5.50 6.13
N VAL A 80 16.63 5.36 6.29
CA VAL A 80 17.51 4.72 5.29
C VAL A 80 17.04 3.31 4.97
N LEU A 81 16.69 2.51 5.99
CA LEU A 81 16.17 1.17 5.75
C LEU A 81 14.78 1.19 5.09
N LEU A 82 13.92 2.17 5.40
CA LEU A 82 12.65 2.37 4.72
C LEU A 82 12.83 2.69 3.24
N SER A 83 13.77 3.57 2.89
CA SER A 83 14.08 3.89 1.49
C SER A 83 14.72 2.73 0.74
N LEU A 84 15.51 1.90 1.43
CA LEU A 84 16.08 0.71 0.81
C LEU A 84 14.99 -0.33 0.50
N LEU A 85 14.07 -0.56 1.43
CA LEU A 85 13.07 -1.63 1.33
C LEU A 85 12.05 -1.39 0.21
N GLU A 86 11.38 -0.23 0.19
CA GLU A 86 10.34 0.01 -0.82
C GLU A 86 10.87 0.76 -2.06
N PRO A 87 11.42 1.98 -1.94
CA PRO A 87 11.89 2.73 -3.11
C PRO A 87 12.93 1.98 -3.95
N VAL A 88 13.90 1.32 -3.31
CA VAL A 88 15.01 0.70 -4.03
C VAL A 88 14.72 -0.76 -4.37
N ILE A 89 14.51 -1.62 -3.37
CA ILE A 89 14.38 -3.07 -3.59
C ILE A 89 13.03 -3.41 -4.21
N ASP A 90 11.92 -3.08 -3.55
CA ASP A 90 10.58 -3.44 -4.03
C ASP A 90 10.31 -2.88 -5.42
N GLN A 91 10.40 -1.56 -5.60
CA GLN A 91 10.00 -0.97 -6.88
C GLN A 91 10.83 -1.45 -8.07
N ASN A 92 12.15 -1.62 -7.90
CA ASN A 92 12.98 -2.14 -8.99
C ASN A 92 12.63 -3.59 -9.31
N LEU A 93 12.46 -4.45 -8.31
CA LEU A 93 12.10 -5.84 -8.53
C LEU A 93 10.68 -5.98 -9.08
N TYR A 94 9.75 -5.14 -8.63
CA TYR A 94 8.38 -5.07 -9.12
C TYR A 94 8.33 -4.66 -10.59
N PHE A 95 8.96 -3.55 -10.97
CA PHE A 95 8.99 -3.08 -12.35
C PHE A 95 9.76 -4.03 -13.27
N LEU A 96 10.87 -4.59 -12.81
CA LEU A 96 11.64 -5.54 -13.61
C LEU A 96 10.89 -6.88 -13.76
N GLY A 97 10.21 -7.35 -12.73
CA GLY A 97 9.32 -8.51 -12.83
C GLY A 97 8.11 -8.24 -13.73
N MET A 98 7.54 -7.04 -13.67
CA MET A 98 6.48 -6.59 -14.58
C MET A 98 6.97 -6.48 -16.02
N LYS A 99 8.24 -6.09 -16.25
CA LYS A 99 8.85 -6.07 -17.59
C LYS A 99 8.89 -7.46 -18.22
N TYR A 100 9.25 -8.49 -17.45
CA TYR A 100 9.25 -9.90 -17.89
C TYR A 100 7.85 -10.52 -18.00
N THR A 101 6.83 -9.87 -17.41
CA THR A 101 5.45 -10.38 -17.38
C THR A 101 4.45 -9.32 -17.88
N THR A 102 3.31 -9.16 -17.22
CA THR A 102 2.25 -8.18 -17.54
C THR A 102 1.89 -7.36 -16.32
N ALA A 103 1.23 -6.21 -16.52
CA ALA A 103 0.73 -5.39 -15.42
C ALA A 103 -0.27 -6.19 -14.56
N THR A 104 -1.17 -6.92 -15.21
CA THR A 104 -2.16 -7.76 -14.52
C THR A 104 -1.51 -8.90 -13.72
N PHE A 105 -0.45 -9.52 -14.25
CA PHE A 105 0.29 -10.55 -13.52
C PHE A 105 0.96 -9.98 -12.27
N ALA A 106 1.63 -8.83 -12.42
CA ALA A 106 2.32 -8.18 -11.30
C ALA A 106 1.35 -7.74 -10.19
N ALA A 107 0.25 -7.08 -10.56
CA ALA A 107 -0.80 -6.71 -9.63
C ALA A 107 -1.44 -7.93 -8.93
N THR A 108 -1.47 -9.09 -9.59
CA THR A 108 -1.93 -10.33 -8.94
C THR A 108 -0.96 -10.82 -7.87
N MET A 109 0.34 -10.86 -8.19
CA MET A 109 1.35 -11.34 -7.24
C MET A 109 1.39 -10.47 -5.98
N VAL A 110 1.05 -9.18 -6.07
CA VAL A 110 0.95 -8.27 -4.92
C VAL A 110 -0.19 -8.64 -3.96
N ASN A 111 -1.14 -9.48 -4.35
CA ASN A 111 -2.18 -9.97 -3.44
C ASN A 111 -1.67 -10.90 -2.34
N ILE A 112 -0.41 -11.35 -2.41
CA ILE A 112 0.21 -12.06 -1.28
C ILE A 112 0.64 -11.08 -0.16
N LEU A 113 0.78 -9.78 -0.47
CA LEU A 113 1.29 -8.77 0.45
C LEU A 113 0.52 -8.69 1.78
N PRO A 114 -0.83 -8.72 1.81
CA PRO A 114 -1.57 -8.67 3.06
C PRO A 114 -1.23 -9.84 3.99
N ALA A 115 -1.04 -11.04 3.43
CA ALA A 115 -0.71 -12.24 4.20
C ALA A 115 0.70 -12.14 4.80
N ILE A 116 1.69 -11.71 4.00
CA ILE A 116 3.06 -11.47 4.49
C ILE A 116 3.06 -10.37 5.58
N THR A 117 2.36 -9.27 5.32
CA THR A 117 2.27 -8.13 6.25
C THR A 117 1.63 -8.55 7.57
N PHE A 118 0.57 -9.35 7.54
CA PHE A 118 -0.04 -9.88 8.76
C PHE A 118 0.91 -10.78 9.54
N ALA A 119 1.61 -11.70 8.87
CA ALA A 119 2.60 -12.57 9.51
C ALA A 119 3.73 -11.75 10.17
N MET A 120 4.24 -10.73 9.48
CA MET A 120 5.25 -9.84 10.05
C MET A 120 4.68 -9.00 11.21
N ALA A 121 3.48 -8.44 11.08
CA ALA A 121 2.83 -7.67 12.15
C ALA A 121 2.65 -8.51 13.42
N TRP A 122 2.31 -9.79 13.26
CA TRP A 122 2.25 -10.76 14.35
C TRP A 122 3.62 -11.00 15.01
N ILE A 123 4.66 -11.28 14.21
CA ILE A 123 6.04 -11.51 14.69
C ILE A 123 6.56 -10.29 15.48
N PHE A 124 6.34 -9.07 14.95
CA PHE A 124 6.75 -7.81 15.58
C PHE A 124 5.80 -7.31 16.66
N ARG A 125 4.78 -8.10 17.03
CA ARG A 125 3.77 -7.78 18.06
C ARG A 125 3.06 -6.44 17.83
N LEU A 126 2.88 -6.06 16.56
CA LEU A 126 2.12 -4.88 16.16
C LEU A 126 0.61 -5.15 16.12
N GLU A 127 0.20 -6.42 16.06
CA GLU A 127 -1.19 -6.83 16.03
C GLU A 127 -1.42 -7.99 17.01
N MET A 128 -2.38 -7.84 17.93
CA MET A 128 -2.80 -8.89 18.85
C MET A 128 -4.10 -9.50 18.34
N VAL A 129 -4.04 -10.79 18.02
CA VAL A 129 -5.09 -11.57 17.36
C VAL A 129 -5.89 -12.27 18.46
N LYS A 130 -6.93 -11.58 18.96
CA LYS A 130 -7.94 -12.21 19.82
C LYS A 130 -9.04 -12.83 18.92
N LEU A 131 -8.94 -14.14 18.68
CA LEU A 131 -9.85 -14.91 17.80
C LEU A 131 -10.97 -15.60 18.58
N THR A 132 -11.83 -14.85 19.26
CA THR A 132 -12.95 -15.42 20.01
C THR A 132 -14.29 -14.75 19.70
N SER A 133 -14.43 -14.14 18.51
CA SER A 133 -15.68 -13.51 18.07
C SER A 133 -16.05 -13.92 16.64
N PHE A 134 -17.35 -14.11 16.38
CA PHE A 134 -17.95 -14.29 15.05
C PHE A 134 -17.51 -13.22 14.03
N ARG A 135 -17.20 -12.01 14.53
CA ARG A 135 -16.70 -10.88 13.72
C ARG A 135 -15.26 -11.08 13.26
N SER A 136 -14.44 -11.72 14.08
CA SER A 136 -13.07 -12.12 13.71
C SER A 136 -13.10 -13.25 12.68
N GLN A 137 -14.09 -14.14 12.72
CA GLN A 137 -14.28 -15.17 11.69
C GLN A 137 -14.66 -14.57 10.33
N ALA A 138 -15.54 -13.56 10.28
CA ALA A 138 -15.87 -12.86 9.03
C ALA A 138 -14.64 -12.21 8.37
N LYS A 139 -13.72 -11.66 9.16
CA LYS A 139 -12.45 -11.08 8.68
C LYS A 139 -11.52 -12.16 8.10
N VAL A 140 -11.40 -13.31 8.77
CA VAL A 140 -10.60 -14.45 8.30
C VAL A 140 -11.20 -15.05 7.02
N ILE A 141 -12.51 -15.29 6.99
CA ILE A 141 -13.22 -15.83 5.82
C ILE A 141 -13.11 -14.88 4.63
N GLY A 142 -13.31 -13.58 4.84
CA GLY A 142 -13.14 -12.57 3.78
C GLY A 142 -11.71 -12.53 3.24
N THR A 143 -10.70 -12.70 4.10
CA THR A 143 -9.29 -12.79 3.68
C THR A 143 -9.04 -14.04 2.84
N ILE A 144 -9.52 -15.21 3.27
CA ILE A 144 -9.43 -16.47 2.52
C ILE A 144 -10.14 -16.36 1.18
N ALA A 145 -11.36 -15.79 1.15
CA ALA A 145 -12.12 -15.54 -0.07
C ALA A 145 -11.35 -14.63 -1.03
N THR A 146 -10.69 -13.59 -0.53
CA THR A 146 -9.90 -12.67 -1.35
C THR A 146 -8.67 -13.35 -1.96
N VAL A 147 -7.97 -14.20 -1.18
CA VAL A 147 -6.85 -15.01 -1.68
C VAL A 147 -7.33 -16.02 -2.73
N MET A 148 -8.44 -16.73 -2.47
CA MET A 148 -9.04 -17.64 -3.43
C MET A 148 -9.47 -16.92 -4.72
N GLY A 149 -10.05 -15.72 -4.61
CA GLY A 149 -10.40 -14.89 -5.74
C GLY A 149 -9.17 -14.50 -6.57
N ALA A 150 -8.07 -14.14 -5.92
CA ALA A 150 -6.80 -13.86 -6.60
C ALA A 150 -6.21 -15.09 -7.31
N MET A 151 -6.30 -16.28 -6.71
CA MET A 151 -5.89 -17.54 -7.33
C MET A 151 -6.78 -17.92 -8.52
N ILE A 152 -8.10 -17.73 -8.40
CA ILE A 152 -9.04 -17.93 -9.51
C ILE A 152 -8.69 -16.99 -10.67
N MET A 153 -8.40 -15.72 -10.37
CA MET A 153 -8.07 -14.73 -11.37
C MET A 153 -6.80 -15.08 -12.16
N THR A 154 -5.83 -15.75 -11.53
CA THR A 154 -4.58 -16.17 -12.18
C THR A 154 -4.65 -17.54 -12.85
N LEU A 155 -5.19 -18.53 -12.16
CA LEU A 155 -5.07 -19.93 -12.55
C LEU A 155 -6.23 -20.39 -13.43
N LEU A 156 -7.43 -19.81 -13.28
CA LEU A 156 -8.54 -20.15 -14.18
C LEU A 156 -8.38 -19.44 -15.52
N LYS A 157 -7.85 -20.18 -16.48
CA LYS A 157 -7.99 -19.83 -17.89
C LYS A 157 -9.40 -20.17 -18.33
N GLY A 158 -10.09 -19.18 -18.89
CA GLY A 158 -11.39 -19.35 -19.52
C GLY A 158 -11.38 -18.82 -20.96
N PRO A 159 -12.50 -18.92 -21.68
CA PRO A 159 -12.62 -18.35 -23.01
C PRO A 159 -12.24 -16.87 -22.99
N VAL A 160 -11.54 -16.43 -24.04
CA VAL A 160 -11.20 -15.02 -24.22
C VAL A 160 -12.50 -14.27 -24.45
N LEU A 161 -12.80 -13.32 -23.56
CA LEU A 161 -13.96 -12.48 -23.70
C LEU A 161 -13.64 -11.41 -24.75
N GLN A 162 -14.27 -11.53 -25.92
CA GLN A 162 -14.08 -10.59 -27.02
C GLN A 162 -15.02 -9.39 -26.83
N PHE A 163 -14.49 -8.32 -26.27
CA PHE A 163 -15.23 -7.06 -26.15
C PHE A 163 -15.09 -6.18 -27.41
N PHE A 164 -16.07 -5.31 -27.66
CA PHE A 164 -16.14 -4.48 -28.88
C PHE A 164 -14.95 -3.52 -29.03
N TRP A 165 -14.35 -3.04 -27.92
CA TRP A 165 -13.16 -2.19 -27.95
C TRP A 165 -11.88 -2.96 -28.32
N THR A 166 -11.79 -4.24 -27.96
CA THR A 166 -10.66 -5.12 -28.32
C THR A 166 -10.73 -5.54 -29.79
N LYS A 167 -11.92 -5.55 -30.41
CA LYS A 167 -12.11 -5.85 -31.85
C LYS A 167 -11.54 -4.76 -32.77
N LYS A 168 -11.57 -3.48 -32.38
CA LYS A 168 -11.21 -2.36 -33.25
C LYS A 168 -9.68 -2.19 -33.45
N ILE A 169 -8.88 -2.79 -32.58
CA ILE A 169 -7.40 -2.79 -32.66
C ILE A 169 -6.90 -3.97 -33.51
N HIS A 170 -7.77 -4.91 -33.90
CA HIS A 170 -7.40 -6.21 -34.47
C HIS A 170 -7.22 -6.23 -36.00
N SER A 171 -7.18 -5.08 -36.67
CA SER A 171 -6.83 -4.98 -38.10
C SER A 171 -5.31 -4.77 -38.33
N HIS A 172 -4.51 -4.70 -37.27
CA HIS A 172 -3.05 -4.78 -37.34
C HIS A 172 -2.57 -5.94 -36.46
N ASP A 173 -1.80 -6.85 -37.04
CA ASP A 173 -1.14 -7.98 -36.37
C ASP A 173 -0.46 -7.56 -35.06
N LEU A 174 -1.11 -7.80 -33.94
CA LEU A 174 -0.46 -7.84 -32.64
C LEU A 174 0.00 -9.28 -32.42
N ASN A 175 1.29 -9.51 -32.70
CA ASN A 175 2.03 -10.67 -32.23
C ASN A 175 1.62 -10.94 -30.78
N ASN A 176 0.96 -12.08 -30.53
CA ASN A 176 0.80 -12.57 -29.18
C ASN A 176 2.21 -12.74 -28.63
N VAL A 177 2.63 -11.86 -27.73
CA VAL A 177 3.86 -12.05 -26.95
C VAL A 177 3.58 -13.26 -26.06
N ASP A 178 3.93 -14.44 -26.55
CA ASP A 178 3.91 -15.66 -25.76
C ASP A 178 5.03 -15.52 -24.73
N ILE A 179 4.65 -15.17 -23.50
CA ILE A 179 5.61 -15.00 -22.40
C ILE A 179 6.17 -16.39 -22.12
N SER A 180 7.47 -16.56 -22.37
CA SER A 180 8.12 -17.84 -22.10
C SER A 180 7.96 -18.19 -20.61
N LEU A 181 7.77 -19.47 -20.31
CA LEU A 181 7.64 -19.94 -18.93
C LEU A 181 8.82 -19.49 -18.06
N HIS A 182 10.02 -19.42 -18.64
CA HIS A 182 11.22 -18.95 -17.96
C HIS A 182 11.11 -17.47 -17.53
N GLU A 183 10.67 -16.59 -18.42
CA GLU A 183 10.47 -15.17 -18.09
C GLU A 183 9.36 -14.96 -17.07
N ALA A 184 8.29 -15.78 -17.14
CA ALA A 184 7.22 -15.77 -16.14
C ALA A 184 7.71 -16.20 -14.74
N ILE A 185 8.53 -17.24 -14.64
CA ILE A 185 9.12 -17.70 -13.37
C ILE A 185 10.09 -16.66 -12.82
N LYS A 186 10.93 -16.08 -13.69
CA LYS A 186 11.86 -15.02 -13.29
C LYS A 186 11.09 -13.83 -12.73
N GLY A 187 10.05 -13.36 -13.44
CA GLY A 187 9.22 -12.27 -12.98
C GLY A 187 8.49 -12.55 -11.67
N SER A 188 7.97 -13.77 -11.48
CA SER A 188 7.27 -14.14 -10.24
C SER A 188 8.18 -14.15 -9.01
N ILE A 189 9.41 -14.67 -9.14
CA ILE A 189 10.41 -14.65 -8.07
C ILE A 189 10.75 -13.21 -7.67
N MET A 190 10.98 -12.34 -8.67
CA MET A 190 11.34 -10.94 -8.42
C MET A 190 10.23 -10.20 -7.69
N ILE A 191 8.98 -10.34 -8.14
CA ILE A 191 7.84 -9.67 -7.50
C ILE A 191 7.59 -10.24 -6.11
N THR A 192 7.78 -11.54 -5.90
CA THR A 192 7.65 -12.15 -4.57
C THR A 192 8.66 -11.56 -3.59
N ILE A 193 9.93 -11.40 -3.99
CA ILE A 193 10.95 -10.75 -3.17
C ILE A 193 10.57 -9.28 -2.91
N GLY A 194 10.05 -8.58 -3.92
CA GLY A 194 9.47 -7.24 -3.77
C GLY A 194 8.39 -7.19 -2.69
N CYS A 195 7.41 -8.09 -2.73
CA CYS A 195 6.35 -8.18 -1.72
C CYS A 195 6.89 -8.36 -0.28
N PHE A 196 7.94 -9.17 -0.07
CA PHE A 196 8.58 -9.27 1.25
C PHE A 196 9.22 -7.93 1.68
N SER A 197 9.86 -7.24 0.74
CA SER A 197 10.47 -5.94 0.97
C SER A 197 9.43 -4.86 1.29
N TRP A 198 8.33 -4.81 0.53
CA TRP A 198 7.21 -3.89 0.77
C TRP A 198 6.51 -4.19 2.10
N ALA A 199 6.32 -5.47 2.47
CA ALA A 199 5.79 -5.82 3.78
C ALA A 199 6.72 -5.33 4.90
N GLY A 200 8.05 -5.51 4.73
CA GLY A 200 9.05 -4.95 5.64
C GLY A 200 8.97 -3.44 5.76
N PHE A 201 8.80 -2.73 4.65
CA PHE A 201 8.58 -1.28 4.64
C PHE A 201 7.35 -0.88 5.44
N VAL A 202 6.20 -1.53 5.20
CA VAL A 202 4.94 -1.24 5.90
C VAL A 202 5.09 -1.39 7.42
N ILE A 203 5.73 -2.47 7.87
CA ILE A 203 5.96 -2.76 9.29
C ILE A 203 6.94 -1.76 9.91
N LEU A 204 8.07 -1.50 9.23
CA LEU A 204 9.05 -0.54 9.70
C LEU A 204 8.49 0.88 9.72
N GLN A 205 7.60 1.22 8.78
CA GLN A 205 6.96 2.53 8.69
C GLN A 205 6.01 2.72 9.88
N ALA A 206 5.21 1.69 10.21
CA ALA A 206 4.36 1.70 11.40
C ALA A 206 5.17 1.89 12.70
N ILE A 207 6.34 1.24 12.82
CA ILE A 207 7.24 1.41 13.97
C ILE A 207 7.85 2.82 13.99
N THR A 208 8.29 3.33 12.84
CA THR A 208 8.98 4.63 12.73
C THR A 208 8.03 5.78 13.04
N LEU A 209 6.77 5.70 12.61
CA LEU A 209 5.74 6.70 12.89
C LEU A 209 5.41 6.85 14.38
N LYS A 210 5.68 5.84 15.22
CA LYS A 210 5.57 5.97 16.68
C LYS A 210 6.64 6.89 17.27
N THR A 211 7.85 6.87 16.72
CA THR A 211 8.99 7.69 17.19
C THR A 211 9.15 8.99 16.41
N TYR A 212 8.61 9.07 15.19
CA TYR A 212 8.68 10.22 14.30
C TYR A 212 7.28 10.52 13.71
N PRO A 213 6.35 11.09 14.51
CA PRO A 213 4.96 11.30 14.12
C PRO A 213 4.79 12.54 13.22
N SER A 214 5.53 12.59 12.12
CA SER A 214 5.44 13.64 11.10
C SER A 214 5.43 12.98 9.73
N GLU A 215 4.22 12.63 9.25
CA GLU A 215 3.98 11.77 8.10
C GLU A 215 4.53 12.37 6.80
N LEU A 216 4.36 13.69 6.64
CA LEU A 216 4.82 14.41 5.45
C LEU A 216 6.34 14.54 5.41
N SER A 217 6.95 14.86 6.56
CA SER A 217 8.41 14.86 6.72
C SER A 217 9.04 13.49 6.54
N LEU A 218 8.41 12.44 7.06
CA LEU A 218 8.86 11.07 6.89
C LEU A 218 8.81 10.69 5.40
N THR A 219 7.73 11.03 4.72
CA THR A 219 7.57 10.82 3.27
C THR A 219 8.66 11.53 2.48
N ALA A 220 8.95 12.81 2.78
CA ALA A 220 9.99 13.58 2.12
C ALA A 220 11.38 12.95 2.32
N TRP A 221 11.69 12.47 3.53
CA TRP A 221 12.95 11.77 3.79
C TRP A 221 13.06 10.43 3.07
N ILE A 222 12.00 9.61 3.07
CA ILE A 222 11.96 8.33 2.35
C ILE A 222 12.17 8.56 0.85
N CYS A 223 11.51 9.56 0.27
CA CYS A 223 11.66 9.88 -1.15
C CYS A 223 13.05 10.43 -1.47
N LEU A 224 13.62 11.30 -0.61
CA LEU A 224 14.96 11.85 -0.81
C LEU A 224 16.01 10.74 -0.79
N LEU A 225 16.00 9.91 0.25
CA LEU A 225 16.94 8.80 0.37
C LEU A 225 16.72 7.75 -0.72
N GLY A 226 15.47 7.46 -1.07
CA GLY A 226 15.13 6.56 -2.19
C GLY A 226 15.66 7.07 -3.54
N THR A 227 15.67 8.40 -3.73
CA THR A 227 16.30 9.02 -4.91
C THR A 227 17.81 8.82 -4.89
N LEU A 228 18.48 9.05 -3.76
CA LEU A 228 19.93 8.95 -3.63
C LEU A 228 20.43 7.50 -3.75
N GLU A 229 19.82 6.58 -3.00
CA GLU A 229 20.14 5.16 -3.03
C GLU A 229 19.78 4.55 -4.38
N GLY A 230 18.61 4.89 -4.92
CA GLY A 230 18.18 4.48 -6.25
C GLY A 230 19.13 4.99 -7.35
N ALA A 231 19.62 6.23 -7.23
CA ALA A 231 20.57 6.78 -8.19
C ALA A 231 21.92 6.04 -8.12
N ALA A 232 22.40 5.71 -6.92
CA ALA A 232 23.61 4.90 -6.77
C ALA A 232 23.46 3.54 -7.45
N VAL A 233 22.32 2.85 -7.24
CA VAL A 233 22.03 1.57 -7.91
C VAL A 233 21.93 1.76 -9.42
N ALA A 234 21.21 2.77 -9.91
CA ALA A 234 21.05 3.05 -11.34
C ALA A 234 22.39 3.32 -12.03
N LEU A 235 23.29 4.08 -11.40
CA LEU A 235 24.62 4.36 -11.93
C LEU A 235 25.50 3.10 -12.05
N VAL A 236 25.32 2.14 -11.14
CA VAL A 236 26.02 0.85 -11.19
C VAL A 236 25.41 -0.07 -12.24
N MET A 237 24.09 -0.19 -12.27
CA MET A 237 23.37 -1.13 -13.14
C MET A 237 23.34 -0.70 -14.61
N GLU A 238 23.28 0.61 -14.88
CA GLU A 238 23.26 1.19 -16.24
C GLU A 238 24.64 1.77 -16.62
N LYS A 239 25.70 1.26 -16.01
CA LYS A 239 27.07 1.71 -16.25
C LYS A 239 27.42 1.56 -17.73
N GLY A 240 27.85 2.66 -18.35
CA GLY A 240 28.22 2.70 -19.76
C GLY A 240 27.08 3.02 -20.72
N ASN A 241 25.86 3.25 -20.24
CA ASN A 241 24.73 3.67 -21.07
C ASN A 241 24.10 4.99 -20.57
N PRO A 242 24.77 6.15 -20.70
CA PRO A 242 24.25 7.43 -20.17
C PRO A 242 22.92 7.86 -20.83
N SER A 243 22.59 7.30 -22.00
CA SER A 243 21.38 7.62 -22.74
C SER A 243 20.09 7.24 -22.00
N VAL A 244 20.14 6.30 -21.04
CA VAL A 244 18.96 5.90 -20.25
C VAL A 244 18.42 7.03 -19.36
N TRP A 245 19.26 8.01 -19.03
CA TRP A 245 18.91 9.21 -18.26
C TRP A 245 18.29 10.30 -19.13
N SER A 246 18.27 10.14 -20.45
CA SER A 246 17.62 11.11 -21.33
C SER A 246 16.10 10.97 -21.24
N LEU A 247 15.46 11.96 -20.63
CA LEU A 247 14.01 12.05 -20.54
C LEU A 247 13.50 12.98 -21.65
N ARG A 248 12.56 12.50 -22.45
CA ARG A 248 11.90 13.28 -23.50
C ARG A 248 10.47 13.62 -23.07
N TRP A 249 9.82 14.51 -23.80
CA TRP A 249 8.38 14.80 -23.63
C TRP A 249 7.53 13.66 -24.20
N ASP A 250 7.62 12.49 -23.57
CA ASP A 250 6.96 11.26 -23.98
C ASP A 250 6.33 10.53 -22.77
N THR A 251 5.83 9.33 -23.02
CA THR A 251 5.22 8.44 -22.01
C THR A 251 6.15 8.13 -20.83
N LYS A 252 7.48 8.19 -21.00
CA LYS A 252 8.47 7.95 -19.93
C LYS A 252 8.45 9.07 -18.90
N LEU A 253 8.40 10.32 -19.36
CA LEU A 253 8.24 11.48 -18.48
C LEU A 253 6.88 11.46 -17.79
N LEU A 254 5.80 11.16 -18.52
CA LEU A 254 4.46 11.05 -17.93
C LEU A 254 4.43 9.98 -16.82
N ALA A 255 4.99 8.79 -17.07
CA ALA A 255 5.07 7.73 -16.07
C ALA A 255 5.85 8.15 -14.84
N ALA A 256 7.01 8.80 -15.01
CA ALA A 256 7.82 9.29 -13.90
C ALA A 256 7.12 10.37 -13.06
N VAL A 257 6.50 11.37 -13.73
CA VAL A 257 5.82 12.47 -13.03
C VAL A 257 4.55 11.99 -12.33
N TYR A 258 3.71 11.22 -13.01
CA TYR A 258 2.48 10.68 -12.42
C TYR A 258 2.78 9.79 -11.22
N SER A 259 3.70 8.82 -11.37
CA SER A 259 4.07 7.91 -10.28
C SER A 259 4.74 8.65 -9.13
N GLY A 260 5.54 9.68 -9.41
CA GLY A 260 6.17 10.50 -8.37
C GLY A 260 5.17 11.31 -7.56
N VAL A 261 4.24 12.01 -8.23
CA VAL A 261 3.23 12.84 -7.56
C VAL A 261 2.21 11.98 -6.81
N VAL A 262 1.59 11.03 -7.50
CA VAL A 262 0.44 10.27 -6.98
C VAL A 262 0.91 9.10 -6.10
N CYS A 263 1.85 8.30 -6.59
CA CYS A 263 2.17 7.00 -6.00
C CYS A 263 3.34 7.01 -5.02
N SER A 264 4.15 8.06 -4.96
CA SER A 264 5.19 8.21 -3.93
C SER A 264 4.94 9.42 -3.04
N GLY A 265 4.65 10.59 -3.62
CA GLY A 265 4.37 11.80 -2.85
C GLY A 265 3.08 11.68 -2.04
N LEU A 266 1.94 11.55 -2.73
CA LEU A 266 0.63 11.49 -2.08
C LEU A 266 0.38 10.14 -1.41
N ALA A 267 0.76 9.04 -2.05
CA ALA A 267 0.48 7.71 -1.52
C ALA A 267 1.23 7.41 -0.21
N TYR A 268 2.53 7.68 -0.09
CA TYR A 268 3.23 7.43 1.19
C TYR A 268 2.72 8.32 2.32
N TYR A 269 2.37 9.56 2.00
CA TYR A 269 1.79 10.47 2.97
C TYR A 269 0.44 9.97 3.48
N ILE A 270 -0.51 9.69 2.57
CA ILE A 270 -1.83 9.16 2.92
C ILE A 270 -1.70 7.80 3.62
N GLN A 271 -0.85 6.91 3.08
CA GLN A 271 -0.56 5.63 3.68
C GLN A 271 -0.09 5.80 5.12
N GLY A 272 0.85 6.72 5.39
CA GLY A 272 1.34 7.02 6.73
C GLY A 272 0.23 7.50 7.69
N ILE A 273 -0.70 8.33 7.22
CA ILE A 273 -1.86 8.75 8.01
C ILE A 273 -2.75 7.56 8.34
N VAL A 274 -3.12 6.77 7.33
CA VAL A 274 -4.01 5.61 7.51
C VAL A 274 -3.33 4.54 8.39
N MET A 275 -2.03 4.36 8.26
CA MET A 275 -1.20 3.47 9.07
C MET A 275 -1.34 3.78 10.56
N LYS A 276 -1.26 5.07 10.91
CA LYS A 276 -1.37 5.54 12.29
C LYS A 276 -2.78 5.36 12.85
N GLU A 277 -3.81 5.55 12.03
CA GLU A 277 -5.21 5.45 12.46
C GLU A 277 -5.76 4.02 12.48
N LYS A 278 -5.37 3.16 11.54
CA LYS A 278 -6.00 1.85 11.31
C LYS A 278 -5.02 0.66 11.37
N GLY A 279 -3.71 0.92 11.39
CA GLY A 279 -2.67 -0.09 11.44
C GLY A 279 -2.19 -0.59 10.07
N PRO A 280 -1.06 -1.33 10.04
CA PRO A 280 -0.40 -1.80 8.81
C PRO A 280 -1.18 -2.82 8.01
N VAL A 281 -1.86 -3.75 8.68
CA VAL A 281 -2.66 -4.78 8.00
C VAL A 281 -3.84 -4.14 7.26
N PHE A 282 -4.43 -3.08 7.82
CA PHE A 282 -5.55 -2.38 7.18
C PHE A 282 -5.16 -1.76 5.83
N VAL A 283 -3.99 -1.10 5.74
CA VAL A 283 -3.52 -0.49 4.48
C VAL A 283 -3.38 -1.54 3.39
N THR A 284 -2.70 -2.64 3.69
CA THR A 284 -2.37 -3.68 2.70
C THR A 284 -3.58 -4.50 2.26
N ALA A 285 -4.58 -4.67 3.13
CA ALA A 285 -5.79 -5.47 2.84
C ALA A 285 -6.58 -5.01 1.60
N PHE A 286 -6.36 -3.79 1.11
CA PHE A 286 -7.03 -3.25 -0.08
C PHE A 286 -6.27 -3.48 -1.40
N ASN A 287 -5.06 -4.06 -1.39
CA ASN A 287 -4.31 -4.36 -2.62
C ASN A 287 -5.11 -5.17 -3.68
N PRO A 288 -5.97 -6.13 -3.29
CA PRO A 288 -6.82 -6.85 -4.23
C PRO A 288 -7.76 -5.94 -5.03
N LEU A 289 -8.12 -4.77 -4.51
CA LEU A 289 -8.88 -3.77 -5.26
C LEU A 289 -8.05 -3.15 -6.41
N CYS A 290 -6.76 -2.85 -6.19
CA CYS A 290 -5.87 -2.38 -7.25
C CYS A 290 -5.81 -3.40 -8.39
N MET A 291 -5.67 -4.69 -8.08
CA MET A 291 -5.66 -5.76 -9.07
C MET A 291 -6.90 -5.78 -9.96
N VAL A 292 -8.10 -5.59 -9.39
CA VAL A 292 -9.35 -5.48 -10.16
C VAL A 292 -9.33 -4.26 -11.08
N ILE A 293 -8.88 -3.10 -10.59
CA ILE A 293 -8.80 -1.86 -11.38
C ILE A 293 -7.77 -2.00 -12.51
N VAL A 294 -6.58 -2.57 -12.22
CA VAL A 294 -5.52 -2.83 -13.20
C VAL A 294 -6.01 -3.76 -14.30
N ALA A 295 -6.71 -4.85 -13.96
CA ALA A 295 -7.24 -5.78 -14.95
C ALA A 295 -8.27 -5.11 -15.89
N ALA A 296 -9.10 -4.20 -15.36
CA ALA A 296 -10.00 -3.40 -16.18
C ALA A 296 -9.22 -2.43 -17.07
N MET A 297 -8.34 -1.60 -16.51
CA MET A 297 -7.59 -0.59 -17.24
C MET A 297 -6.63 -1.18 -18.27
N SER A 298 -5.96 -2.29 -17.98
CA SER A 298 -5.04 -2.97 -18.90
C SER A 298 -5.77 -3.54 -20.11
N SER A 299 -7.01 -3.99 -19.95
CA SER A 299 -7.83 -4.43 -21.08
C SER A 299 -8.26 -3.28 -21.99
N PHE A 300 -8.60 -2.12 -21.43
CA PHE A 300 -8.99 -0.95 -22.21
C PHE A 300 -7.80 -0.26 -22.89
N ILE A 301 -6.66 -0.12 -22.18
CA ILE A 301 -5.54 0.74 -22.60
C ILE A 301 -4.42 -0.08 -23.27
N LEU A 302 -4.07 -1.25 -22.73
CA LEU A 302 -2.98 -2.12 -23.24
C LEU A 302 -3.51 -3.22 -24.17
N ALA A 303 -4.84 -3.28 -24.39
CA ALA A 303 -5.50 -4.34 -25.13
C ALA A 303 -5.18 -5.76 -24.61
N GLU A 304 -4.90 -5.89 -23.30
CA GLU A 304 -4.68 -7.21 -22.69
C GLU A 304 -5.95 -8.07 -22.78
N LYS A 305 -5.78 -9.33 -23.19
CA LYS A 305 -6.88 -10.31 -23.29
C LYS A 305 -7.46 -10.59 -21.89
N LEU A 306 -8.76 -10.35 -21.74
CA LEU A 306 -9.51 -10.75 -20.54
C LEU A 306 -10.06 -12.16 -20.73
N HIS A 307 -9.74 -13.03 -19.78
CA HIS A 307 -10.28 -14.39 -19.70
C HIS A 307 -11.44 -14.43 -18.71
N LEU A 308 -12.41 -15.31 -18.94
CA LEU A 308 -13.56 -15.48 -18.04
C LEU A 308 -13.15 -15.71 -16.57
N GLY A 309 -12.10 -16.49 -16.32
CA GLY A 309 -11.60 -16.71 -14.95
C GLY A 309 -11.09 -15.44 -14.27
N ARG A 310 -10.62 -14.44 -15.02
CA ARG A 310 -10.27 -13.13 -14.47
C ARG A 310 -11.50 -12.37 -13.95
N VAL A 311 -12.62 -12.46 -14.66
CA VAL A 311 -13.89 -11.82 -14.25
C VAL A 311 -14.46 -12.48 -13.01
N ILE A 312 -14.48 -13.82 -12.98
CA ILE A 312 -14.95 -14.57 -11.81
C ILE A 312 -14.09 -14.27 -10.59
N GLY A 313 -12.75 -14.27 -10.75
CA GLY A 313 -11.81 -13.94 -9.69
C GLY A 313 -12.04 -12.54 -9.12
N ALA A 314 -12.26 -11.54 -9.99
CA ALA A 314 -12.56 -10.18 -9.57
C ALA A 314 -13.86 -10.09 -8.73
N VAL A 315 -14.92 -10.80 -9.13
CA VAL A 315 -16.18 -10.84 -8.36
C VAL A 315 -15.95 -11.42 -6.95
N VAL A 316 -15.20 -12.53 -6.87
CA VAL A 316 -14.87 -13.16 -5.58
C VAL A 316 -14.04 -12.24 -4.69
N ILE A 317 -13.08 -11.48 -5.26
CA ILE A 317 -12.31 -10.47 -4.54
C ILE A 317 -13.21 -9.37 -3.98
N VAL A 318 -14.14 -8.83 -4.78
CA VAL A 318 -15.06 -7.78 -4.32
C VAL A 318 -15.94 -8.28 -3.17
N ILE A 319 -16.44 -9.51 -3.25
CA ILE A 319 -17.21 -10.15 -2.17
C ILE A 319 -16.34 -10.33 -0.93
N GLY A 320 -15.10 -10.81 -1.08
CA GLY A 320 -14.15 -10.98 0.02
C GLY A 320 -13.85 -9.67 0.75
N LEU A 321 -13.56 -8.59 -0.01
CA LEU A 321 -13.34 -7.25 0.52
C LEU A 321 -14.59 -6.70 1.22
N TYR A 322 -15.78 -6.91 0.65
CA TYR A 322 -17.04 -6.53 1.29
C TYR A 322 -17.21 -7.19 2.66
N LEU A 323 -16.93 -8.50 2.78
CA LEU A 323 -17.02 -9.22 4.06
C LEU A 323 -16.02 -8.69 5.10
N VAL A 324 -14.80 -8.33 4.68
CA VAL A 324 -13.80 -7.70 5.56
C VAL A 324 -14.27 -6.34 6.06
N ILE A 325 -14.79 -5.50 5.16
CA ILE A 325 -15.31 -4.17 5.49
C ILE A 325 -16.54 -4.28 6.38
N TRP A 326 -17.49 -5.16 6.06
CA TRP A 326 -18.69 -5.43 6.84
C TRP A 326 -18.32 -5.86 8.26
N GLY A 327 -17.41 -6.83 8.39
CA GLY A 327 -16.91 -7.33 9.67
C GLY A 327 -16.25 -6.25 10.54
N LYS A 328 -15.66 -5.20 9.94
CA LYS A 328 -15.16 -4.03 10.67
C LYS A 328 -16.24 -2.97 10.92
N SER A 329 -17.17 -2.74 10.00
CA SER A 329 -18.24 -1.75 10.15
C SER A 329 -19.19 -2.09 11.31
N LYS A 330 -19.41 -3.39 11.57
CA LYS A 330 -20.23 -3.90 12.67
C LYS A 330 -19.53 -3.96 14.03
N ASP A 331 -18.24 -3.60 14.11
CA ASP A 331 -17.58 -3.32 15.39
C ASP A 331 -18.11 -2.03 16.05
N HIS A 332 -18.94 -1.24 15.33
CA HIS A 332 -19.42 0.08 15.76
C HIS A 332 -20.79 0.11 16.46
N GLU A 333 -21.43 -1.04 16.70
CA GLU A 333 -22.72 -1.11 17.44
C GLU A 333 -22.54 -1.44 18.93
N SER A 334 -21.29 -1.57 19.41
CA SER A 334 -20.97 -1.71 20.85
C SER A 334 -19.95 -0.64 21.22
N PRO A 335 -20.10 0.09 22.34
CA PRO A 335 -19.07 1.03 22.77
C PRO A 335 -17.82 0.22 23.10
N SER A 336 -16.78 0.38 22.28
CA SER A 336 -15.46 -0.18 22.56
C SER A 336 -14.84 0.61 23.70
N THR A 337 -14.72 -0.01 24.86
CA THR A 337 -13.85 0.41 25.96
C THR A 337 -12.47 0.72 25.37
N THR A 338 -12.02 1.96 25.54
CA THR A 338 -10.74 2.41 24.96
C THR A 338 -9.59 1.76 25.73
N PHE A 339 -8.42 1.60 25.09
CA PHE A 339 -7.24 0.99 25.70
C PHE A 339 -6.83 1.62 27.05
N ASP A 340 -7.12 2.93 27.21
CA ASP A 340 -6.90 3.69 28.43
C ASP A 340 -7.87 3.31 29.57
N GLU A 341 -9.12 2.94 29.23
CA GLU A 341 -10.15 2.49 30.18
C GLU A 341 -9.84 1.09 30.72
N GLN A 342 -9.30 0.20 29.88
CA GLN A 342 -8.89 -1.14 30.29
C GLN A 342 -7.68 -1.11 31.23
N MET A 343 -6.75 -0.16 31.03
CA MET A 343 -5.63 0.08 31.95
C MET A 343 -6.08 0.70 33.28
N ALA A 344 -7.07 1.60 33.27
CA ALA A 344 -7.64 2.16 34.49
C ALA A 344 -8.36 1.08 35.33
N ILE A 345 -9.13 0.20 34.67
CA ILE A 345 -9.83 -0.92 35.33
C ILE A 345 -8.82 -1.94 35.87
N ASP A 346 -7.76 -2.28 35.13
CA ASP A 346 -6.71 -3.19 35.62
C ASP A 346 -5.88 -2.57 36.77
N GLU A 347 -5.69 -1.26 36.80
CA GLU A 347 -5.01 -0.56 37.90
C GLU A 347 -5.87 -0.50 39.18
N GLU A 348 -7.19 -0.30 39.04
CA GLU A 348 -8.15 -0.29 40.14
C GLU A 348 -8.34 -1.69 40.75
N ILE A 349 -8.33 -2.74 39.93
CA ILE A 349 -8.35 -4.15 40.38
C ILE A 349 -7.04 -4.55 41.06
N ARG A 350 -5.90 -3.99 40.64
CA ARG A 350 -4.57 -4.33 41.17
C ARG A 350 -4.23 -3.58 42.48
N ASN A 351 -4.86 -2.45 42.75
CA ASN A 351 -4.66 -1.65 43.97
C ASN A 351 -5.99 -1.15 44.58
N PRO A 352 -6.76 -2.03 45.26
CA PRO A 352 -8.05 -1.66 45.85
C PRO A 352 -7.94 -0.62 46.99
N THR A 353 -6.74 -0.34 47.50
CA THR A 353 -6.50 0.55 48.64
C THR A 353 -6.30 2.04 48.28
N LYS A 354 -6.32 2.44 47.01
CA LYS A 354 -6.29 3.87 46.65
C LYS A 354 -7.65 4.57 46.71
N GLY A 355 -8.75 3.82 46.82
CA GLY A 355 -10.13 4.37 46.85
C GLY A 355 -10.68 4.75 48.23
N VAL A 356 -9.95 4.50 49.32
CA VAL A 356 -10.43 4.83 50.68
C VAL A 356 -9.55 5.90 51.29
N ARG A 357 -9.84 7.17 51.00
CA ARG A 357 -9.48 8.29 51.89
C ARG A 357 -10.51 9.42 51.78
N ASN A 358 -11.23 9.58 52.91
CA ASN A 358 -11.99 10.75 53.37
C ASN A 358 -13.26 11.14 52.61
N CYS A 359 -14.37 10.44 52.91
CA CYS A 359 -15.66 11.11 53.04
C CYS A 359 -15.78 11.58 54.49
N ASP A 360 -15.40 12.84 54.70
CA ASP A 360 -15.56 13.54 55.97
C ASP A 360 -17.06 13.75 56.24
N CYS A 361 -17.49 13.40 57.44
CA CYS A 361 -18.88 13.40 57.86
C CYS A 361 -19.31 14.85 58.19
N GLY A 362 -19.69 15.60 57.15
CA GLY A 362 -20.20 16.97 57.24
C GLY A 362 -21.68 17.02 57.61
N ARG A 363 -21.92 17.20 58.90
CA ARG A 363 -23.20 17.42 59.60
C ARG A 363 -24.08 18.48 58.91
N VAL A 364 -25.27 18.08 58.45
CA VAL A 364 -26.33 19.00 57.99
C VAL A 364 -27.06 19.52 59.24
N ASN A 365 -26.92 20.82 59.53
CA ASN A 365 -27.81 21.52 60.45
C ASN A 365 -28.91 22.21 59.63
N LEU A 366 -30.15 21.82 59.86
CA LEU A 366 -31.35 22.60 59.55
C LEU A 366 -31.45 23.76 60.55
N VAL A 367 -31.45 25.00 60.05
CA VAL A 367 -32.42 26.08 60.37
C VAL A 367 -32.51 26.99 59.15
#